data_AF-A0A512D9E3-F1
#
_entry.id   AF-A0A512D9E3-F1
#
_cell.length_a   1.000
_cell.length_b   1.000
_cell.length_c   1.000
_cell.angle_alpha   90.00
_cell.angle_beta   90.00
_cell.angle_gamma   90.00
#
_symmetry.space_group_name_H-M   'P 1'
#
loop_
_entity.id
_entity.type
_entity.pdbx_description
1 polymer ?
#
loop_
_entity_poly.entity_id
_entity_poly.type
_entity_poly.pdbx_seq_one_letter_code
_entity_poly.pdbx_strand_id
1 'polypeptide(L)'
;MSQRPLFDVLPIQAAVATASPSAWRDGLVAASDRGTTTVALLDGGLQTFATRAAPAVGEPVAVHPVAELVAAAGAWYSARPVPDDAGGSSGVAPEG
;
A
#
# COMPACT_ATOMS: atom_id res chain seq x y z
N MET A 1 7.52 2.92 -25.36
CA MET A 1 6.94 2.86 -23.99
C MET A 1 8.03 2.38 -23.07
N SER A 2 8.53 3.24 -22.17
CA SER A 2 9.52 2.80 -21.17
C SER A 2 8.86 1.78 -20.26
N GLN A 3 9.45 0.58 -20.15
CA GLN A 3 9.00 -0.41 -19.18
C GLN A 3 9.30 0.13 -17.79
N ARG A 4 8.26 0.33 -16.99
CA ARG A 4 8.39 0.73 -15.59
C ARG A 4 9.10 -0.39 -14.80
N PRO A 5 10.06 -0.08 -13.91
CA PRO A 5 10.65 -1.08 -13.03
C PRO A 5 9.60 -1.78 -12.18
N LEU A 6 9.78 -3.09 -12.00
CA LEU A 6 8.90 -3.97 -11.22
C LEU A 6 9.71 -4.64 -10.10
N PHE A 7 9.26 -4.51 -8.86
CA PHE A 7 9.91 -5.06 -7.67
C PHE A 7 8.98 -6.04 -6.94
N ASP A 8 9.36 -7.32 -6.93
CA ASP A 8 8.57 -8.41 -6.36
C ASP A 8 7.12 -8.47 -6.88
N VAL A 9 6.89 -7.98 -8.11
CA VAL A 9 5.60 -7.95 -8.79
C VAL A 9 5.45 -9.23 -9.61
N LEU A 10 4.41 -10.00 -9.34
CA LEU A 10 4.07 -11.19 -10.12
C LEU A 10 3.47 -10.80 -11.49
N PRO A 11 3.64 -11.64 -12.53
CA PRO A 11 3.05 -11.37 -13.84
C PRO A 11 1.54 -11.11 -13.80
N ILE A 12 0.81 -11.82 -12.94
CA ILE A 12 -0.64 -11.63 -12.78
C ILE A 12 -0.99 -10.27 -12.16
N GLN A 13 -0.20 -9.76 -11.21
CA GLN A 13 -0.42 -8.44 -10.61
C GLN A 13 -0.24 -7.34 -11.66
N ALA A 14 0.82 -7.44 -12.47
CA ALA A 14 1.04 -6.51 -13.58
C ALA A 14 -0.09 -6.59 -14.62
N ALA A 15 -0.57 -7.80 -14.95
CA ALA A 15 -1.67 -8.01 -15.88
C ALA A 15 -2.98 -7.38 -15.36
N VAL A 16 -3.35 -7.61 -14.10
CA VAL A 16 -4.53 -7.01 -13.46
C VAL A 16 -4.44 -5.49 -13.46
N ALA A 17 -3.31 -4.94 -13.03
CA ALA A 17 -3.09 -3.50 -12.98
C ALA A 17 -3.15 -2.81 -14.35
N THR A 18 -2.73 -3.52 -15.39
CA THR A 18 -2.81 -3.04 -16.78
C THR A 18 -4.23 -3.15 -17.32
N ALA A 19 -4.97 -4.21 -16.96
CA ALA A 19 -6.32 -4.45 -17.41
C ALA A 19 -7.37 -3.54 -16.73
N SER A 20 -7.08 -3.02 -15.54
CA SER A 20 -7.98 -2.17 -14.75
C SER A 20 -7.34 -0.84 -14.32
N PRO A 21 -6.94 0.03 -15.26
CA PRO A 21 -6.22 1.26 -14.94
C PRO A 21 -7.03 2.26 -14.11
N SER A 22 -8.36 2.18 -14.09
CA SER A 22 -9.21 3.05 -13.25
C SER A 22 -9.24 2.66 -11.77
N ALA A 23 -8.67 1.50 -11.40
CA ALA A 23 -8.66 1.04 -10.01
C ALA A 23 -7.48 1.61 -9.19
N TRP A 24 -6.56 2.36 -9.82
CA TRP A 24 -5.52 3.09 -9.10
C TRP A 24 -6.15 4.18 -8.23
N ARG A 25 -5.71 4.25 -6.97
CA ARG A 25 -6.12 5.24 -5.97
C ARG A 25 -4.90 6.03 -5.55
N ASP A 26 -4.91 7.33 -5.81
CA ASP A 26 -3.83 8.23 -5.42
C ASP A 26 -3.83 8.47 -3.90
N GLY A 27 -2.64 8.71 -3.34
CA GLY A 27 -2.47 8.97 -1.92
C GLY A 27 -1.11 9.59 -1.59
N LEU A 28 -0.94 9.90 -0.32
CA LEU A 28 0.30 10.37 0.28
C LEU A 28 0.75 9.39 1.35
N VAL A 29 2.06 9.13 1.43
CA VAL A 29 2.62 8.30 2.49
C VAL A 29 2.41 8.99 3.84
N ALA A 30 1.68 8.34 4.74
CA ALA A 30 1.42 8.82 6.10
C ALA A 30 2.46 8.28 7.10
N ALA A 31 2.90 7.04 6.90
CA ALA A 31 3.95 6.41 7.68
C ALA A 31 4.70 5.39 6.82
N SER A 32 5.98 5.18 7.12
CA SER A 32 6.84 4.21 6.43
C SER A 32 7.78 3.59 7.47
N ASP A 33 7.72 2.27 7.62
CA ASP A 33 8.57 1.52 8.54
C ASP A 33 9.35 0.43 7.79
N ARG A 34 10.04 -0.45 8.53
CA ARG A 34 10.79 -1.56 7.91
C ARG A 34 9.84 -2.65 7.41
N GLY A 35 9.35 -2.45 6.19
CA GLY A 35 8.60 -3.45 5.43
C GLY A 35 7.10 -3.20 5.39
N THR A 36 6.60 -2.14 6.04
CA THR A 36 5.25 -1.65 5.82
C THR A 36 5.21 -0.18 5.45
N THR A 37 4.19 0.19 4.68
CA THR A 37 3.89 1.57 4.30
C THR A 37 2.42 1.83 4.56
N THR A 38 2.13 2.94 5.24
CA THR A 38 0.77 3.45 5.41
C THR A 38 0.55 4.62 4.46
N VAL A 39 -0.55 4.57 3.70
CA VAL A 39 -0.93 5.58 2.73
C VAL A 39 -2.27 6.21 3.14
N ALA A 40 -2.29 7.53 3.25
CA ALA A 40 -3.52 8.31 3.29
C ALA A 40 -3.99 8.52 1.84
N LEU A 41 -5.07 7.86 1.46
CA LEU A 41 -5.66 7.93 0.13
C LEU A 41 -6.44 9.23 -0.03
N LEU A 42 -6.41 9.81 -1.23
CA LEU A 42 -7.07 11.09 -1.51
C LEU A 42 -8.59 11.01 -1.49
N ASP A 43 -9.16 9.80 -1.50
CA ASP A 43 -10.59 9.55 -1.30
C ASP A 43 -11.00 9.42 0.18
N GLY A 44 -10.07 9.66 1.11
CA GLY A 44 -10.32 9.72 2.55
C GLY A 44 -10.01 8.44 3.32
N GLY A 45 -9.58 7.37 2.65
CA GLY A 45 -9.16 6.13 3.31
C GLY A 45 -7.73 6.19 3.87
N LEU A 46 -7.46 5.38 4.89
CA LEU A 46 -6.10 5.04 5.32
C LEU A 46 -5.86 3.57 5.02
N GLN A 47 -4.71 3.21 4.44
CA GLN A 47 -4.41 1.82 4.13
C GLN A 47 -2.95 1.48 4.38
N THR A 48 -2.71 0.38 5.09
CA THR A 48 -1.38 -0.12 5.42
C THR A 48 -1.07 -1.35 4.57
N PHE A 49 0.16 -1.41 4.05
CA PHE A 49 0.62 -2.50 3.20
C PHE A 49 1.98 -3.01 3.65
N ALA A 50 2.17 -4.33 3.57
CA ALA A 50 3.49 -4.93 3.58
C ALA A 50 4.11 -4.77 2.18
N THR A 51 5.21 -4.02 2.10
CA THR A 51 5.88 -3.71 0.84
C THR A 51 7.35 -3.40 1.06
N ARG A 52 8.18 -3.64 0.04
CA ARG A 52 9.58 -3.18 0.01
C ARG A 52 9.72 -1.74 -0.50
N ALA A 53 8.62 -1.13 -0.96
CA ALA A 53 8.62 0.29 -1.23
C ALA A 53 9.00 1.02 0.06
N ALA A 54 9.97 1.94 -0.02
CA ALA A 54 10.37 2.80 1.09
C ALA A 54 10.27 4.28 0.70
N PRO A 55 9.09 4.75 0.23
CA PRO A 55 8.89 6.15 -0.06
C PRO A 55 8.94 6.97 1.23
N ALA A 56 9.31 8.24 1.12
CA ALA A 56 9.35 9.16 2.25
C ALA A 56 7.93 9.56 2.69
N VAL A 57 7.76 9.94 3.97
CA VAL A 57 6.50 10.52 4.44
C VAL A 57 6.17 11.79 3.65
N GLY A 58 4.92 11.90 3.19
CA GLY A 58 4.44 12.96 2.31
C GLY A 58 4.71 12.72 0.82
N GLU A 59 5.43 11.66 0.45
CA GLU A 59 5.66 11.32 -0.96
C GLU A 59 4.35 10.86 -1.64
N PRO A 60 4.07 11.33 -2.87
CA PRO A 60 2.92 10.88 -3.64
C PRO A 60 3.09 9.45 -4.11
N VAL A 61 2.04 8.67 -3.95
CA VAL A 61 1.96 7.27 -4.39
C VAL A 61 0.59 6.99 -5.00
N ALA A 62 0.49 5.91 -5.77
CA ALA A 62 -0.79 5.35 -6.18
C ALA A 62 -0.87 3.88 -5.79
N VAL A 63 -2.03 3.43 -5.29
CA VAL A 63 -2.27 2.06 -4.87
C VAL A 63 -3.24 1.40 -5.83
N HIS A 64 -2.95 0.17 -6.27
CA HIS A 64 -3.92 -0.67 -6.95
C HIS A 64 -4.38 -1.80 -6.01
N PRO A 65 -5.54 -1.68 -5.35
CA PRO A 65 -5.94 -2.58 -4.28
C PRO A 65 -6.13 -4.02 -4.76
N VAL A 66 -6.69 -4.22 -5.95
CA VAL A 66 -6.94 -5.58 -6.50
C VAL A 66 -5.67 -6.27 -7.00
N ALA A 67 -4.70 -5.50 -7.50
CA ALA A 67 -3.42 -6.03 -7.97
C ALA A 67 -2.40 -6.15 -6.83
N GLU A 68 -2.74 -5.63 -5.65
CA GLU A 68 -1.83 -5.52 -4.50
C GLU A 68 -0.51 -4.86 -4.89
N LEU A 69 -0.61 -3.67 -5.50
CA LEU A 69 0.56 -2.88 -5.94
C LEU A 69 0.55 -1.48 -5.36
N VAL A 70 1.74 -0.95 -5.11
CA VAL A 70 1.97 0.49 -4.93
C VAL A 70 2.91 0.99 -6.01
N ALA A 71 2.57 2.13 -6.60
CA ALA A 71 3.39 2.89 -7.51
C ALA A 71 4.05 4.04 -6.75
N ALA A 72 5.37 4.07 -6.73
CA ALA A 72 6.18 5.08 -6.05
C ALA A 72 7.45 5.35 -6.87
N ALA A 73 7.91 6.60 -6.93
CA ALA A 73 9.12 7.00 -7.66
C ALA A 73 9.26 6.42 -9.09
N GLY A 74 8.14 6.25 -9.81
CA GLY A 74 8.13 5.71 -11.16
C GLY A 74 8.32 4.20 -11.28
N ALA A 75 8.24 3.44 -10.18
CA ALA A 75 8.31 1.97 -10.12
C ALA A 75 7.02 1.34 -9.55
N TRP A 76 6.84 0.05 -9.77
CA TRP A 76 5.80 -0.76 -9.10
C TRP A 76 6.42 -1.72 -8.10
N TYR A 77 5.81 -1.81 -6.93
CA TYR A 77 6.16 -2.73 -5.86
C TYR A 77 4.94 -3.56 -5.49
N SER A 78 5.13 -4.83 -5.16
CA SER A 78 4.07 -5.58 -4.47
C SER A 78 3.77 -4.95 -3.11
N ALA A 79 2.49 -4.88 -2.78
CA ALA A 79 1.96 -4.21 -1.61
C ALA A 79 0.75 -4.99 -1.09
N ARG A 80 1.01 -5.95 -0.20
CA ARG A 80 -0.04 -6.79 0.39
C ARG A 80 -0.73 -6.03 1.51
N PRO A 81 -2.06 -5.90 1.52
CA PRO A 81 -2.77 -5.28 2.62
C PRO A 81 -2.41 -5.94 3.95
N VAL A 82 -2.08 -5.13 4.95
CA VAL A 82 -2.00 -5.57 6.35
C VAL A 82 -3.39 -5.38 6.92
N PRO A 83 -4.01 -6.41 7.53
CA PRO A 83 -5.26 -6.22 8.24
C PRO A 83 -5.06 -5.16 9.31
N ASP A 84 -5.97 -4.20 9.43
CA ASP A 84 -6.01 -3.39 10.65
C ASP A 84 -6.16 -4.38 11.81
N ASP A 85 -5.22 -4.36 12.77
CA ASP A 85 -5.39 -5.08 14.01
C ASP A 85 -6.72 -4.60 14.59
N ALA A 86 -7.76 -5.44 14.51
CA ALA A 86 -9.05 -5.17 15.10
C ALA A 86 -8.80 -4.92 16.59
N GLY A 87 -8.86 -3.65 16.98
CA GLY A 87 -8.51 -3.08 18.27
C GLY A 87 -8.02 -4.08 19.30
N GLY A 88 -6.73 -4.05 19.62
CA GLY A 88 -6.22 -4.68 20.83
C GLY A 88 -7.14 -4.33 21.99
N SER A 89 -7.91 -5.32 22.46
CA SER A 89 -8.73 -5.13 23.64
C SER A 89 -7.76 -4.84 24.78
N SER A 90 -7.69 -3.59 25.19
CA SER A 90 -7.11 -3.25 26.48
C SER A 90 -8.02 -3.88 27.54
N GLY A 91 -7.73 -5.14 27.88
CA GLY A 91 -8.30 -5.83 29.01
C GLY A 91 -7.75 -5.18 30.28
N VAL A 92 -8.34 -4.07 30.69
CA VAL A 92 -8.28 -3.65 32.09
C VAL A 92 -9.06 -4.70 32.87
N ALA A 93 -8.34 -5.52 33.64
CA ALA A 93 -8.94 -6.39 34.64
C ALA A 93 -9.64 -5.52 35.70
N PRO A 94 -10.84 -5.88 36.19
CA PRO A 94 -11.37 -5.26 37.39
C PRO A 94 -10.55 -5.76 38.59
N GLU A 95 -9.96 -4.84 39.34
CA GLU A 95 -9.44 -5.14 40.66
C GLU A 95 -10.62 -5.54 41.56
N GLY A 96 -10.49 -6.71 42.19
CA GLY A 96 -11.38 -7.23 43.22
C GLY A 96 -10.57 -7.72 44.41
#